data_AF-A0A1B0AUN4-F1
#
_entry.id   AF-A0A1B0AUN4-F1
#
_cell.length_a   1.000
_cell.length_b   1.000
_cell.length_c   1.000
_cell.angle_alpha   90.00
_cell.angle_beta   90.00
_cell.angle_gamma   90.00
#
_symmetry.space_group_name_H-M   'P 1'
#
loop_
_entity.id
_entity.type
_entity.pdbx_description
1 polymer ?
#
loop_
_entity_poly.entity_id
_entity_poly.type
_entity_poly.pdbx_seq_one_letter_code
_entity_poly.pdbx_strand_id
1 'polypeptide(L)'
;MKIKRFFNVNKMHILLMVLAIISLVATVSAIKCYSCESVYEINCGEDFEAELYFKLDCDHIAPPRYLQIDKEFHNATACVKKLYTERGIQKIMRHCFFGNINDTEAGCRTDPSLMSVQELGCYVCDDDNYCNKANNRYDFKNNWQKYFTLIFALILGKFINL
;
A
#
# COMPACT_ATOMS: atom_id res chain seq x y z
N MET A 1 42.47 -1.23 -34.91
CA MET A 1 41.01 -1.01 -34.97
C MET A 1 40.13 -2.13 -34.35
N LYS A 2 40.70 -3.18 -33.70
CA LYS A 2 39.92 -4.27 -33.07
C LYS A 2 39.59 -4.05 -31.57
N ILE A 3 40.44 -3.32 -30.85
CA ILE A 3 40.33 -3.12 -29.39
C ILE A 3 39.13 -2.23 -28.99
N LYS A 4 38.86 -1.16 -29.76
CA LYS A 4 37.66 -0.32 -29.56
C LYS A 4 36.34 -1.09 -29.75
N ARG A 5 36.33 -2.09 -30.63
CA ARG A 5 35.15 -2.93 -30.91
C ARG A 5 34.88 -3.91 -29.76
N PHE A 6 35.93 -4.46 -29.15
CA PHE A 6 35.83 -5.35 -27.98
C PHE A 6 35.32 -4.63 -26.72
N PHE A 7 35.81 -3.40 -26.46
CA PHE A 7 35.34 -2.58 -25.33
C PHE A 7 33.85 -2.20 -25.46
N ASN A 8 33.39 -1.96 -26.69
CA ASN A 8 32.01 -1.58 -26.97
C ASN A 8 31.02 -2.75 -26.82
N VAL A 9 31.45 -3.97 -27.18
CA VAL A 9 30.66 -5.20 -26.99
C VAL A 9 30.49 -5.52 -25.49
N ASN A 10 31.54 -5.37 -24.67
CA ASN A 10 31.43 -5.54 -23.22
C ASN A 10 30.51 -4.49 -22.56
N LYS A 11 30.57 -3.22 -22.99
CA LYS A 11 29.64 -2.17 -22.49
C LYS A 11 28.18 -2.49 -22.81
N MET A 12 27.90 -2.95 -24.04
CA MET A 12 26.57 -3.37 -24.48
C MET A 12 26.01 -4.52 -23.63
N HIS A 13 26.81 -5.56 -23.37
CA HIS A 13 26.37 -6.70 -22.56
C HIS A 13 26.15 -6.32 -21.09
N ILE A 14 26.99 -5.46 -20.52
CA ILE A 14 26.81 -4.94 -19.16
C ILE A 14 25.52 -4.10 -19.07
N LEU A 15 25.26 -3.23 -20.04
CA LEU A 15 24.03 -2.44 -20.10
C LEU A 15 22.79 -3.35 -20.19
N LEU A 16 22.84 -4.39 -21.04
CA LEU A 16 21.74 -5.34 -21.20
C LEU A 16 21.47 -6.12 -19.90
N MET A 17 22.53 -6.54 -19.19
CA MET A 17 22.41 -7.21 -17.89
C MET A 17 21.82 -6.29 -16.83
N VAL A 18 22.22 -5.01 -16.78
CA VAL A 18 21.65 -4.03 -15.85
C VAL A 18 20.17 -3.78 -16.15
N LEU A 19 19.79 -3.64 -17.42
CA LEU A 19 18.39 -3.49 -17.83
C LEU A 19 17.56 -4.74 -17.51
N ALA A 20 18.11 -5.94 -17.70
CA ALA A 20 17.46 -7.20 -17.34
C ALA A 20 17.22 -7.29 -15.82
N ILE A 21 18.22 -6.92 -15.00
CA ILE A 21 18.09 -6.88 -13.54
C ILE A 21 17.03 -5.84 -13.11
N ILE A 22 17.00 -4.65 -13.72
CA ILE A 22 16.00 -3.61 -13.43
C ILE A 22 14.59 -4.09 -13.77
N SER A 23 14.41 -4.78 -14.91
CA SER A 23 13.10 -5.33 -15.30
C SER A 23 12.58 -6.40 -14.34
N LEU A 24 13.49 -7.10 -13.64
CA LEU A 24 13.15 -8.09 -12.62
C LEU A 24 12.70 -7.46 -11.28
N VAL A 25 13.08 -6.20 -11.02
CA VAL A 25 12.77 -5.48 -9.77
C VAL A 25 11.45 -4.70 -9.85
N ALA A 26 10.72 -4.80 -10.97
CA ALA A 26 9.33 -4.36 -11.04
C ALA A 26 8.41 -5.34 -10.30
N THR A 27 8.66 -5.54 -9.01
CA THR A 27 7.72 -6.23 -8.14
C THR A 27 6.58 -5.25 -7.85
N VAL A 28 5.42 -5.47 -8.46
CA VAL A 28 4.17 -4.92 -7.93
C VAL A 28 4.00 -5.54 -6.55
N SER A 29 4.23 -4.76 -5.49
CA SER A 29 4.03 -5.27 -4.14
C SER A 29 2.53 -5.42 -3.90
N ALA A 30 2.11 -6.64 -3.55
CA ALA A 30 0.79 -6.90 -3.03
C ALA A 30 0.51 -6.00 -1.82
N ILE A 31 -0.67 -5.37 -1.78
CA ILE A 31 -1.03 -4.47 -0.67
C ILE A 31 -1.32 -5.32 0.55
N LYS A 32 -0.64 -5.02 1.67
CA LYS A 32 -0.81 -5.75 2.93
C LYS A 32 -1.36 -4.82 4.00
N CYS A 33 -2.44 -5.22 4.64
CA CYS A 33 -3.14 -4.41 5.63
C CYS A 33 -3.44 -5.21 6.89
N TYR A 34 -3.71 -4.52 7.99
CA TYR A 34 -4.40 -5.14 9.11
C TYR A 34 -5.90 -5.22 8.83
N SER A 35 -6.50 -6.35 9.21
CA SER A 35 -7.93 -6.63 9.08
C SER A 35 -8.48 -7.12 10.42
N CYS A 36 -9.25 -6.27 11.11
CA CYS A 36 -9.85 -6.57 12.42
C CYS A 36 -10.94 -5.55 12.77
N GLU A 37 -11.79 -5.87 13.76
CA GLU A 37 -12.77 -4.94 14.34
C GLU A 37 -12.71 -5.00 15.88
N SER A 38 -12.70 -3.84 16.52
CA SER A 38 -12.51 -3.70 17.98
C SER A 38 -13.63 -4.31 18.83
N VAL A 39 -14.79 -4.63 18.23
CA VAL A 39 -15.89 -5.29 18.92
C VAL A 39 -15.63 -6.79 19.12
N TYR A 40 -14.84 -7.40 18.24
CA TYR A 40 -14.49 -8.82 18.31
C TYR A 40 -13.13 -9.03 18.95
N GLU A 41 -12.21 -8.08 18.74
CA GLU A 41 -10.81 -8.20 19.14
C GLU A 41 -10.36 -6.99 19.93
N ILE A 42 -10.05 -7.18 21.22
CA ILE A 42 -9.62 -6.09 22.12
C ILE A 42 -8.34 -5.41 21.62
N ASN A 43 -7.44 -6.17 21.01
CA ASN A 43 -6.16 -5.70 20.46
C ASN A 43 -6.33 -4.88 19.16
N CYS A 44 -7.54 -4.82 18.61
CA CYS A 44 -7.89 -3.97 17.47
C CYS A 44 -8.42 -2.58 17.89
N GLY A 45 -8.28 -2.20 19.16
CA GLY A 45 -8.73 -0.90 19.67
C GLY A 45 -7.92 0.31 19.21
N GLU A 46 -8.09 1.42 19.95
CA GLU A 46 -7.24 2.62 19.83
C GLU A 46 -5.79 2.27 20.18
N ASP A 47 -5.62 1.59 21.33
CA ASP A 47 -4.39 0.91 21.70
C ASP A 47 -4.27 -0.37 20.88
N PHE A 48 -3.71 -0.21 19.68
CA PHE A 48 -3.56 -1.29 18.72
C PHE A 48 -2.35 -2.16 19.04
N GLU A 49 -2.59 -3.44 19.29
CA GLU A 49 -1.56 -4.46 19.41
C GLU A 49 -1.65 -5.42 18.23
N ALA A 50 -0.63 -5.41 17.38
CA ALA A 50 -0.65 -6.18 16.14
C ALA A 50 -0.56 -7.68 16.41
N GLU A 51 -1.60 -8.42 16.03
CA GLU A 51 -1.60 -9.88 16.03
C GLU A 51 -1.29 -10.47 14.66
N LEU A 52 -0.76 -11.69 14.63
CA LEU A 52 -0.37 -12.34 13.38
C LEU A 52 -1.57 -12.56 12.45
N TYR A 53 -2.72 -12.95 13.01
CA TYR A 53 -3.94 -13.23 12.24
C TYR A 53 -4.70 -11.97 11.81
N PHE A 54 -4.31 -10.78 12.28
CA PHE A 54 -4.81 -9.53 11.71
C PHE A 54 -4.19 -9.23 10.35
N LYS A 55 -3.04 -9.83 10.00
CA LYS A 55 -2.34 -9.51 8.75
C LYS A 55 -3.09 -10.12 7.57
N LEU A 56 -3.44 -9.26 6.61
CA LEU A 56 -4.17 -9.63 5.41
C LEU A 56 -3.40 -9.21 4.16
N ASP A 57 -3.37 -10.10 3.17
CA ASP A 57 -2.91 -9.81 1.81
C ASP A 57 -4.14 -9.45 0.96
N CYS A 58 -4.18 -8.23 0.44
CA CYS A 58 -5.36 -7.67 -0.20
C CYS A 58 -5.57 -8.13 -1.65
N ASP A 59 -4.57 -8.74 -2.29
CA ASP A 59 -4.63 -9.16 -3.70
C ASP A 59 -5.59 -10.33 -3.93
N HIS A 60 -6.00 -11.02 -2.87
CA HIS A 60 -6.82 -12.24 -2.94
C HIS A 60 -8.14 -12.11 -2.19
N ILE A 61 -8.57 -10.89 -1.90
CA ILE A 61 -9.78 -10.61 -1.12
C ILE A 61 -10.76 -9.84 -2.01
N ALA A 62 -12.00 -10.31 -2.04
CA ALA A 62 -13.07 -9.61 -2.73
C ALA A 62 -13.54 -8.39 -1.91
N PRO A 63 -13.95 -7.29 -2.57
CA PRO A 63 -14.58 -6.17 -1.89
C PRO A 63 -15.82 -6.63 -1.09
N PRO A 64 -16.17 -5.96 0.02
CA PRO A 64 -17.43 -6.17 0.72
C PRO A 64 -18.63 -6.07 -0.23
N ARG A 65 -19.69 -6.87 0.01
CA ARG A 65 -20.86 -6.96 -0.89
C ARG A 65 -21.52 -5.61 -1.18
N TYR A 66 -21.54 -4.71 -0.20
CA TYR A 66 -22.14 -3.39 -0.36
C TYR A 66 -21.33 -2.46 -1.28
N LEU A 67 -20.05 -2.76 -1.54
CA LEU A 67 -19.22 -2.06 -2.52
C LEU A 67 -19.20 -2.75 -3.88
N GLN A 68 -19.57 -4.04 -3.96
CA GLN A 68 -19.59 -4.80 -5.24
C GLN A 68 -20.61 -4.30 -6.26
N ILE A 69 -21.57 -3.48 -5.83
CA ILE A 69 -22.60 -2.89 -6.71
C ILE A 69 -21.96 -1.86 -7.67
N ASP A 70 -20.89 -1.22 -7.21
CA ASP A 70 -20.19 -0.17 -7.93
C ASP A 70 -18.95 -0.78 -8.64
N LYS A 71 -18.95 -0.76 -9.98
CA LYS A 71 -17.88 -1.36 -10.81
C LYS A 71 -16.48 -0.77 -10.57
N GLU A 72 -16.38 0.34 -9.85
CA GLU A 72 -15.13 1.01 -9.54
C GLU A 72 -14.37 0.35 -8.38
N PHE A 73 -14.99 -0.57 -7.62
CA PHE A 73 -14.47 -1.10 -6.35
C PHE A 73 -13.94 -2.53 -6.45
N HIS A 74 -13.49 -2.99 -7.62
CA HIS A 74 -13.05 -4.38 -7.80
C HIS A 74 -11.70 -4.68 -7.16
N ASN A 75 -10.80 -3.70 -7.07
CA ASN A 75 -9.44 -3.91 -6.59
C ASN A 75 -9.20 -3.19 -5.28
N ALA A 76 -8.48 -3.86 -4.37
CA ALA A 76 -7.89 -3.20 -3.23
C ALA A 76 -6.75 -2.30 -3.71
N THR A 77 -6.72 -1.06 -3.21
CA THR A 77 -5.77 -0.03 -3.65
C THR A 77 -5.03 0.63 -2.51
N ALA A 78 -5.45 0.41 -1.26
CA ALA A 78 -4.83 0.96 -0.07
C ALA A 78 -5.25 0.15 1.18
N CYS A 79 -4.81 0.58 2.35
CA CYS A 79 -5.37 0.17 3.63
C CYS A 79 -6.29 1.25 4.18
N VAL A 80 -7.26 0.85 5.01
CA VAL A 80 -8.14 1.80 5.70
C VAL A 80 -8.32 1.45 7.17
N LYS A 81 -8.46 2.51 7.98
CA LYS A 81 -8.93 2.48 9.37
C LYS A 81 -10.19 3.34 9.46
N LYS A 82 -11.32 2.74 9.84
CA LYS A 82 -12.62 3.39 10.05
C LYS A 82 -12.91 3.50 11.54
N LEU A 83 -13.39 4.66 11.94
CA LEU A 83 -13.94 4.94 13.26
C LEU A 83 -15.41 5.29 13.05
N TYR A 84 -16.30 4.56 13.70
CA TYR A 84 -17.74 4.82 13.62
C TYR A 84 -18.39 4.45 14.94
N THR A 85 -19.57 4.99 15.21
CA THR A 85 -20.45 4.45 16.25
C THR A 85 -21.53 3.61 15.60
N GLU A 86 -21.93 2.53 16.26
CA GLU A 86 -23.12 1.75 15.92
C GLU A 86 -23.95 1.61 17.19
N ARG A 87 -25.19 2.11 17.17
CA ARG A 87 -26.08 2.10 18.35
C ARG A 87 -25.43 2.72 19.60
N GLY A 88 -24.62 3.76 19.40
CA GLY A 88 -23.90 4.47 20.47
C GLY A 88 -22.61 3.82 20.94
N ILE A 89 -22.24 2.64 20.41
CA ILE A 89 -20.96 1.96 20.71
C ILE A 89 -19.93 2.38 19.67
N GLN A 90 -18.84 3.00 20.11
CA GLN A 90 -17.71 3.31 19.23
C GLN A 90 -16.95 2.05 18.84
N LYS A 91 -16.64 1.95 17.55
CA LYS A 91 -15.98 0.83 16.90
C LYS A 91 -14.83 1.32 16.04
N ILE A 92 -13.78 0.50 15.97
CA ILE A 92 -12.64 0.70 15.09
C ILE A 92 -12.52 -0.53 14.21
N MET A 93 -12.50 -0.30 12.90
CA MET A 93 -12.33 -1.35 11.91
C MET A 93 -11.10 -1.04 11.04
N ARG A 94 -10.27 -2.04 10.82
CA ARG A 94 -9.15 -1.99 9.87
C ARG A 94 -9.43 -3.01 8.77
N HIS A 95 -9.20 -2.66 7.51
CA HIS A 95 -9.25 -3.61 6.38
C HIS A 95 -8.55 -3.03 5.13
N CYS A 96 -8.58 -3.79 4.03
CA CYS A 96 -8.17 -3.33 2.70
C CYS A 96 -9.15 -2.29 2.16
N PHE A 97 -8.66 -1.15 1.69
CA PHE A 97 -9.48 -0.15 1.01
C PHE A 97 -9.68 -0.56 -0.44
N PHE A 98 -10.92 -0.53 -0.90
CA PHE A 98 -11.30 -0.79 -2.29
C PHE A 98 -11.71 0.52 -2.97
N GLY A 99 -11.36 0.68 -4.25
CA GLY A 99 -11.74 1.86 -5.04
C GLY A 99 -10.61 2.88 -5.21
N ASN A 100 -10.96 4.13 -5.50
CA ASN A 100 -9.98 5.19 -5.76
C ASN A 100 -9.56 5.89 -4.46
N ILE A 101 -8.25 5.94 -4.16
CA ILE A 101 -7.75 6.64 -2.97
C ILE A 101 -8.07 8.15 -2.95
N ASN A 102 -8.29 8.76 -4.12
CA ASN A 102 -8.70 10.15 -4.24
C ASN A 102 -10.21 10.37 -4.01
N ASP A 103 -11.00 9.29 -4.01
CA ASP A 103 -12.42 9.30 -3.69
C ASP A 103 -12.67 8.44 -2.44
N THR A 104 -12.35 9.06 -1.29
CA THR A 104 -12.55 8.41 0.00
C THR A 104 -14.02 8.30 0.37
N GLU A 105 -14.93 9.11 -0.20
CA GLU A 105 -16.35 9.09 0.21
C GLU A 105 -16.99 7.73 -0.04
N ALA A 106 -16.78 7.18 -1.24
CA ALA A 106 -17.35 5.89 -1.60
C ALA A 106 -16.61 4.71 -0.95
N GLY A 107 -15.27 4.72 -0.88
CA GLY A 107 -14.51 3.63 -0.25
C GLY A 107 -14.58 3.63 1.29
N CYS A 108 -14.84 4.80 1.90
CA CYS A 108 -15.02 4.91 3.35
C CYS A 108 -16.42 4.57 3.82
N ARG A 109 -17.40 4.49 2.92
CA ARG A 109 -18.79 4.17 3.24
C ARG A 109 -18.87 2.95 4.15
N THR A 110 -19.59 3.09 5.24
CA THR A 110 -19.91 2.00 6.17
C THR A 110 -21.00 1.10 5.56
N ASP A 111 -21.05 -0.17 5.97
CA ASP A 111 -22.06 -1.11 5.48
C ASP A 111 -23.48 -0.53 5.73
N PRO A 112 -24.27 -0.28 4.67
CA PRO A 112 -25.59 0.35 4.77
C PRO A 112 -26.63 -0.54 5.47
N SER A 113 -26.33 -1.81 5.73
CA SER A 113 -27.18 -2.70 6.53
C SER A 113 -27.07 -2.45 8.03
N LEU A 114 -26.01 -1.75 8.49
CA LEU A 114 -25.85 -1.38 9.89
C LEU A 114 -26.82 -0.24 10.25
N MET A 115 -27.40 -0.33 11.44
CA MET A 115 -28.41 0.63 11.92
C MET A 115 -27.81 1.61 12.90
N SER A 116 -28.27 2.87 12.85
CA SER A 116 -27.80 3.94 13.77
C SER A 116 -26.27 4.09 13.73
N VAL A 117 -25.72 4.10 12.51
CA VAL A 117 -24.30 4.32 12.27
C VAL A 117 -24.02 5.82 12.19
N GLN A 118 -22.98 6.25 12.89
CA GLN A 118 -22.40 7.57 12.71
C GLN A 118 -20.91 7.40 12.40
N GLU A 119 -20.49 7.83 11.21
CA GLU A 119 -19.08 7.85 10.84
C GLU A 119 -18.35 8.96 11.62
N LEU A 120 -17.27 8.59 12.30
CA LEU A 120 -16.43 9.50 13.10
C LEU A 120 -15.12 9.83 12.39
N GLY A 121 -14.61 8.91 11.57
CA GLY A 121 -13.40 9.14 10.79
C GLY A 121 -13.07 7.97 9.87
N CYS A 122 -12.39 8.27 8.78
CA CYS A 122 -11.85 7.30 7.85
C CYS A 122 -10.44 7.72 7.45
N TYR A 123 -9.48 6.82 7.60
CA TYR A 123 -8.07 7.08 7.36
C TYR A 123 -7.55 6.06 6.37
N VAL A 124 -7.18 6.54 5.18
CA VAL A 124 -6.67 5.71 4.08
C VAL A 124 -5.17 5.94 3.93
N CYS A 125 -4.40 4.88 3.70
CA CYS A 125 -2.95 4.94 3.50
C CYS A 125 -2.49 3.86 2.52
N ASP A 126 -1.47 4.18 1.72
CA ASP A 126 -0.89 3.34 0.67
C ASP A 126 0.64 3.39 0.63
N ASP A 127 1.25 3.98 1.66
CA ASP A 127 2.67 4.32 1.72
C ASP A 127 3.55 3.17 2.18
N ASP A 128 3.03 2.27 3.01
CA ASP A 128 3.76 1.13 3.58
C ASP A 128 2.87 -0.10 3.78
N ASN A 129 3.51 -1.28 3.84
CA ASN A 129 2.85 -2.50 4.30
C ASN A 129 2.33 -2.30 5.74
N TYR A 130 1.05 -2.62 5.94
CA TYR A 130 0.36 -2.51 7.21
C TYR A 130 0.31 -1.08 7.77
N CYS A 131 0.22 -0.07 6.90
CA CYS A 131 0.17 1.35 7.27
C CYS A 131 -1.04 1.71 8.16
N ASN A 132 -2.13 0.93 8.12
CA ASN A 132 -3.35 1.17 8.90
C ASN A 132 -3.27 0.73 10.39
N LYS A 133 -2.05 0.62 10.94
CA LYS A 133 -1.80 0.48 12.38
C LYS A 133 -2.32 1.68 13.18
N ALA A 134 -2.15 1.67 14.51
CA ALA A 134 -2.43 2.87 15.30
C ALA A 134 -1.65 4.08 14.76
N ASN A 135 -2.23 5.28 14.86
CA ASN A 135 -1.54 6.51 14.47
C ASN A 135 -0.37 6.73 15.44
N ASN A 136 0.83 6.28 15.10
CA ASN A 136 2.02 6.86 15.69
C ASN A 136 2.13 8.29 15.17
N ARG A 137 2.19 9.28 16.07
CA ARG A 137 2.39 10.70 15.71
C ARG A 137 3.73 11.00 15.02
N TYR A 138 4.50 9.97 14.70
CA TYR A 138 5.80 10.03 14.04
C TYR A 138 5.82 9.00 12.94
N ASP A 139 5.19 9.35 11.82
CA ASP A 139 5.36 8.60 10.59
C ASP A 139 6.62 9.10 9.90
N PHE A 140 7.73 8.35 10.07
CA PHE A 140 9.01 8.69 9.49
C PHE A 140 8.98 8.31 8.01
N LYS A 141 8.53 9.25 7.17
CA LYS A 141 8.49 9.09 5.71
C LYS A 141 9.90 8.76 5.19
N ASN A 142 10.15 7.49 4.87
CA ASN A 142 11.46 7.04 4.46
C ASN A 142 11.74 7.50 3.02
N ASN A 143 12.52 8.57 2.87
CA ASN A 143 12.88 9.19 1.58
C ASN A 143 13.88 8.36 0.76
N TRP A 144 14.11 7.09 1.12
CA TRP A 144 15.17 6.25 0.55
C TRP A 144 15.06 6.09 -0.97
N GLN A 145 13.83 6.07 -1.48
CA GLN A 145 13.52 5.98 -2.90
C GLN A 145 14.09 7.16 -3.72
N LYS A 146 14.17 8.37 -3.13
CA LYS A 146 14.79 9.54 -3.75
C LYS A 146 16.31 9.46 -3.79
N TYR A 147 16.91 8.88 -2.74
CA TYR A 147 18.36 8.67 -2.70
C TYR A 147 18.79 7.58 -3.68
N PHE A 148 18.02 6.50 -3.81
CA PHE A 148 18.29 5.46 -4.80
C PHE A 148 18.21 5.99 -6.24
N THR A 149 17.22 6.83 -6.56
CA THR A 149 17.11 7.45 -7.89
C THR A 149 18.25 8.41 -8.18
N LEU A 150 18.67 9.22 -7.21
CA LEU A 150 19.84 10.12 -7.35
C LEU A 150 21.15 9.34 -7.56
N ILE A 151 21.41 8.31 -6.76
CA ILE A 151 22.61 7.48 -6.90
C ILE A 151 22.62 6.77 -8.26
N PHE A 152 21.46 6.28 -8.71
CA PHE A 152 21.32 5.64 -10.01
C PHE A 152 21.58 6.61 -11.19
N ALA A 153 21.05 7.83 -11.12
CA ALA A 153 21.32 8.87 -12.12
C ALA A 153 22.82 9.23 -12.22
N LEU A 154 23.51 9.28 -11.08
CA LEU A 154 24.96 9.54 -11.03
C LEU A 154 25.78 8.39 -11.65
N ILE A 155 25.37 7.14 -11.42
CA ILE A 155 26.00 5.96 -12.02
C ILE A 155 25.80 5.97 -13.54
N LEU A 156 24.58 6.19 -14.03
CA LEU A 156 24.29 6.29 -15.48
C LEU A 156 25.04 7.45 -16.14
N GLY A 157 25.09 8.61 -15.50
CA GLY A 157 25.84 9.77 -16.01
C GLY A 157 27.34 9.51 -16.16
N LYS A 158 27.93 8.66 -15.30
CA LYS A 158 29.31 8.19 -15.44
C LYS A 158 29.50 7.17 -16.55
N PHE A 159 28.51 6.34 -16.87
CA PHE A 159 28.60 5.36 -17.96
C PHE A 159 28.41 5.98 -19.35
N ILE A 160 27.60 7.04 -19.47
CA ILE A 160 27.33 7.73 -20.74
C ILE A 160 28.46 8.68 -21.15
N ASN A 161 29.16 9.29 -20.18
CA ASN A 161 30.27 10.24 -20.43
C ASN A 161 31.66 9.58 -20.53
N LEU A 162 31.74 8.26 -20.75
CA LEU A 162 32.97 7.45 -20.82
C LEU A 162 32.96 6.52 -22.03
#